data_AF-A0A970LXH5-F1
#
_entry.id   AF-A0A970LXH5-F1
#
_cell.length_a   1.000
_cell.length_b   1.000
_cell.length_c   1.000
_cell.angle_alpha   90.00
_cell.angle_beta   90.00
_cell.angle_gamma   90.00
#
_symmetry.space_group_name_H-M   'P 1'
#
loop_
_entity.id
_entity.type
_entity.pdbx_description
1 polymer ?
#
loop_
_entity_poly.entity_id
_entity_poly.type
_entity_poly.pdbx_seq_one_letter_code
_entity_poly.pdbx_strand_id
1 'polypeptide(L)'
;IGQENRIQIHVPYLIGTAQERMFRWYNEALNIFSNISPTAQTLQENFIVDLKDCLLADLGQQFEDLLEAVSVQREALEAELQAGRDRLLEYNSCRPVVAQEIVQALEEYDDNTTLPMFMKRFMASTNIDFDEQSNGTVIIKPTDQMQVQGLTLDEEGMTATFYRDQAQIREDAQYLTLEHPFTESVMEMINTQGFGSTNVAVLKSAALPQGSVLLEVWFKVDVIAPKALNLPSSLPQQLVRVLLSEKGQDLSQKIAPEILKPYLHHLDGNSCRQVVKARRDVIEARYTQALELAKAALPEFKQQAKDVYSKKWQYEIDRLSYLKQFNPSIREDEITRLQKLQKEGLSLLDGLSVTPEAIQVMVVVKP
;
A
#
# COMPACT_ATOMS: atom_id res chain seq x y z
N ILE A 1 -18.98 8.41 -10.63
CA ILE A 1 -18.25 7.14 -10.31
C ILE A 1 -18.22 7.03 -8.80
N GLY A 2 -18.40 5.83 -8.23
CA GLY A 2 -18.40 5.62 -6.77
C GLY A 2 -19.71 6.00 -6.05
N GLN A 3 -20.82 6.14 -6.78
CA GLN A 3 -22.15 6.37 -6.21
C GLN A 3 -22.96 5.07 -6.32
N GLU A 4 -23.74 4.75 -5.29
CA GLU A 4 -24.56 3.53 -5.27
C GLU A 4 -25.82 3.64 -6.13
N ASN A 5 -26.34 4.86 -6.29
CA ASN A 5 -27.64 5.11 -6.87
C ASN A 5 -27.59 6.21 -7.93
N ARG A 6 -28.59 6.18 -8.83
CA ARG A 6 -28.80 7.26 -9.80
C ARG A 6 -29.19 8.55 -9.07
N ILE A 7 -28.50 9.64 -9.40
CA ILE A 7 -28.78 10.97 -8.85
C ILE A 7 -30.17 11.42 -9.30
N GLN A 8 -31.02 11.80 -8.34
CA GLN A 8 -32.33 12.40 -8.58
C GLN A 8 -32.24 13.91 -8.35
N ILE A 9 -32.44 14.69 -9.40
CA ILE A 9 -32.37 16.16 -9.33
C ILE A 9 -33.81 16.69 -9.29
N HIS A 10 -34.21 17.26 -8.15
CA HIS A 10 -35.49 17.93 -8.00
C HIS A 10 -35.31 19.43 -8.15
N VAL A 11 -35.93 20.04 -9.16
CA VAL A 11 -35.84 21.47 -9.45
C VAL A 11 -37.21 22.13 -9.25
N PRO A 12 -37.56 22.58 -8.04
CA PRO A 12 -38.78 23.33 -7.82
C PRO A 12 -38.64 24.75 -8.39
N TYR A 13 -39.61 25.18 -9.19
CA TYR A 13 -39.67 26.53 -9.75
C TYR A 13 -41.12 27.04 -9.79
N LEU A 14 -41.29 28.36 -9.92
CA LEU A 14 -42.60 29.00 -10.02
C LEU A 14 -43.07 29.09 -11.48
N ILE A 15 -44.29 28.63 -11.76
CA ILE A 15 -44.93 28.68 -13.08
C ILE A 15 -45.14 30.14 -13.51
N GLY A 16 -44.89 30.43 -14.79
CA GLY A 16 -45.01 31.75 -15.43
C GLY A 16 -43.86 32.70 -15.14
N THR A 17 -42.85 32.28 -14.38
CA THR A 17 -41.75 33.15 -13.96
C THR A 17 -40.48 32.95 -14.81
N ALA A 18 -39.52 33.86 -14.65
CA ALA A 18 -38.18 33.68 -15.23
C ALA A 18 -37.51 32.37 -14.78
N GLN A 19 -37.87 31.82 -13.61
CA GLN A 19 -37.32 30.55 -13.13
C GLN A 19 -37.79 29.37 -13.98
N GLU A 20 -39.06 29.36 -14.42
CA GLU A 20 -39.56 28.34 -15.35
C GLU A 20 -38.81 28.41 -16.68
N ARG A 21 -38.64 29.62 -17.25
CA ARG A 21 -37.89 29.81 -18.50
C ARG A 21 -36.41 29.43 -18.35
N MET A 22 -35.77 29.76 -17.23
CA MET A 22 -34.40 29.29 -16.95
C MET A 22 -34.33 27.76 -16.83
N PHE A 23 -35.29 27.13 -16.17
CA PHE A 23 -35.34 25.66 -16.09
C PHE A 23 -35.45 25.04 -17.49
N ARG A 24 -36.39 25.54 -18.32
CA ARG A 24 -36.55 25.07 -19.69
C ARG A 24 -35.30 25.29 -20.53
N TRP A 25 -34.63 26.44 -20.39
CA TRP A 25 -33.33 26.68 -21.03
C TRP A 25 -32.28 25.64 -20.67
N TYR A 26 -32.06 25.40 -19.37
CA TYR A 26 -31.06 24.44 -18.91
C TYR A 26 -31.41 22.99 -19.23
N ASN A 27 -32.69 22.64 -19.22
CA ASN A 27 -33.16 21.28 -19.44
C ASN A 27 -33.35 20.95 -20.93
N GLU A 28 -34.10 21.77 -21.66
CA GLU A 28 -34.49 21.50 -23.05
C GLU A 28 -33.38 21.93 -24.01
N ALA A 29 -32.87 23.17 -23.89
CA ALA A 29 -31.86 23.70 -24.81
C ALA A 29 -30.44 23.21 -24.50
N LEU A 30 -30.01 23.23 -23.23
CA LEU A 30 -28.63 22.84 -22.87
C LEU A 30 -28.48 21.39 -22.38
N ASN A 31 -29.58 20.75 -21.93
CA ASN A 31 -29.62 19.38 -21.40
C ASN A 31 -28.60 19.08 -20.30
N ILE A 32 -28.33 20.06 -19.42
CA ILE A 32 -27.29 19.96 -18.39
C ILE A 32 -27.70 19.08 -17.19
N PHE A 33 -29.01 18.84 -17.00
CA PHE A 33 -29.49 18.03 -15.88
C PHE A 33 -29.41 16.53 -16.16
N SER A 34 -29.59 16.10 -17.41
CA SER A 34 -29.56 14.68 -17.77
C SER A 34 -28.18 14.21 -18.18
N ASN A 35 -27.37 15.09 -18.77
CA ASN A 35 -26.06 14.75 -19.34
C ASN A 35 -25.00 15.79 -18.98
N ILE A 36 -23.74 15.36 -19.04
CA ILE A 36 -22.61 16.29 -19.04
C ILE A 36 -22.60 16.99 -20.39
N SER A 37 -22.80 18.31 -20.41
CA SER A 37 -22.87 19.11 -21.64
C SER A 37 -21.60 19.97 -21.81
N PRO A 38 -20.58 19.48 -22.53
CA PRO A 38 -19.33 20.21 -22.74
C PRO A 38 -19.51 21.45 -23.64
N THR A 39 -20.63 21.52 -24.39
CA THR A 39 -20.97 22.62 -25.32
C THR A 39 -21.80 23.71 -24.64
N ALA A 40 -22.34 23.45 -23.44
CA ALA A 40 -23.26 24.36 -22.76
C ALA A 40 -22.69 25.76 -22.55
N GLN A 41 -21.41 25.89 -22.21
CA GLN A 41 -20.78 27.20 -22.02
C GLN A 41 -20.74 27.99 -23.33
N THR A 42 -20.31 27.38 -24.43
CA THR A 42 -20.25 28.03 -25.75
C THR A 42 -21.63 28.46 -26.20
N LEU A 43 -22.65 27.62 -26.03
CA LEU A 43 -24.03 27.95 -26.34
C LEU A 43 -24.55 29.07 -25.44
N GLN A 44 -24.25 29.03 -24.14
CA GLN A 44 -24.63 30.09 -23.22
C GLN A 44 -24.05 31.43 -23.65
N GLU A 45 -22.76 31.50 -24.00
CA GLU A 45 -22.10 32.73 -24.43
C GLU A 45 -22.67 33.27 -25.75
N ASN A 46 -22.99 32.39 -26.70
CA ASN A 46 -23.54 32.79 -28.00
C ASN A 46 -24.96 33.36 -27.90
N PHE A 47 -25.80 32.86 -26.98
CA PHE A 47 -27.22 33.19 -26.92
C PHE A 47 -27.62 33.96 -25.65
N ILE A 48 -26.67 34.36 -24.78
CA ILE A 48 -26.98 35.04 -23.51
C ILE A 48 -27.80 36.31 -23.69
N VAL A 49 -27.55 37.07 -24.77
CA VAL A 49 -28.23 38.33 -25.05
C VAL A 49 -29.70 38.07 -25.35
N ASP A 50 -29.98 37.15 -26.29
CA ASP A 50 -31.34 36.78 -26.69
C ASP A 50 -32.11 36.11 -25.55
N LEU A 51 -31.42 35.27 -24.76
CA LEU A 51 -31.98 34.65 -23.58
C LEU A 51 -32.40 35.70 -22.53
N LYS A 52 -31.58 36.73 -22.31
CA LYS A 52 -31.85 37.75 -21.29
C LYS A 52 -33.17 38.46 -21.52
N ASP A 53 -33.48 38.79 -22.77
CA ASP A 53 -34.75 39.44 -23.13
C ASP A 53 -35.94 38.50 -22.88
N CYS A 54 -35.79 37.21 -23.22
CA CYS A 54 -36.78 36.17 -22.90
C CYS A 54 -36.94 35.89 -21.40
N LEU A 55 -35.93 36.19 -20.57
CA LEU A 55 -36.04 36.03 -19.12
C LEU A 55 -36.78 37.22 -18.48
N LEU A 56 -36.52 38.43 -18.94
CA LEU A 56 -37.14 39.67 -18.44
C LEU A 56 -38.63 39.77 -18.76
N ALA A 57 -39.06 39.28 -19.92
CA ALA A 57 -40.45 39.27 -20.34
C ALA A 57 -40.85 37.92 -20.94
N ASP A 58 -42.12 37.55 -20.83
CA ASP A 58 -42.64 36.36 -21.52
C ASP A 58 -42.88 36.70 -22.99
N LEU A 59 -41.99 36.21 -23.86
CA LEU A 59 -42.02 36.45 -25.30
C LEU A 59 -42.68 35.29 -26.09
N GLY A 60 -43.27 34.30 -25.39
CA GLY A 60 -44.02 33.20 -25.99
C GLY A 60 -43.22 32.47 -27.08
N GLN A 61 -43.70 32.53 -28.33
CA GLN A 61 -43.11 31.81 -29.46
C GLN A 61 -41.62 32.13 -29.69
N GLN A 62 -41.17 33.36 -29.41
CA GLN A 62 -39.75 33.70 -29.58
C GLN A 62 -38.84 32.91 -28.65
N PHE A 63 -39.33 32.58 -27.45
CA PHE A 63 -38.59 31.73 -26.52
C PHE A 63 -38.56 30.28 -26.99
N GLU A 64 -39.67 29.75 -27.53
CA GLU A 64 -39.71 28.40 -28.13
C GLU A 64 -38.73 28.29 -29.31
N ASP A 65 -38.73 29.26 -30.21
CA ASP A 65 -37.84 29.29 -31.39
C ASP A 65 -36.36 29.35 -30.96
N LEU A 66 -36.05 30.11 -29.89
CA LEU A 66 -34.71 30.17 -29.30
C LEU A 66 -34.27 28.82 -28.72
N LEU A 67 -35.14 28.13 -27.99
CA LEU A 67 -34.85 26.81 -27.44
C LEU A 67 -34.57 25.79 -28.56
N GLU A 68 -35.37 25.82 -29.62
CA GLU A 68 -35.18 24.93 -30.78
C GLU A 68 -33.84 25.22 -31.48
N ALA A 69 -33.55 26.49 -31.78
CA ALA A 69 -32.31 26.90 -32.43
C ALA A 69 -31.07 26.44 -31.64
N VAL A 70 -31.09 26.60 -30.32
CA VAL A 70 -29.98 26.20 -29.44
C VAL A 70 -29.86 24.69 -29.34
N SER A 71 -30.98 23.96 -29.31
CA SER A 71 -30.97 22.49 -29.32
C SER A 71 -30.33 21.95 -30.61
N VAL A 72 -30.67 22.52 -31.76
CA VAL A 72 -30.05 22.15 -33.06
C VAL A 72 -28.55 22.42 -33.05
N GLN A 73 -28.13 23.58 -32.54
CA GLN A 73 -26.70 23.90 -32.46
C GLN A 73 -25.96 23.03 -31.45
N ARG A 74 -26.60 22.66 -30.32
CA ARG A 74 -26.06 21.71 -29.35
C ARG A 74 -25.76 20.37 -30.00
N GLU A 75 -26.74 19.80 -30.69
CA GLU A 75 -26.60 18.49 -31.34
C GLU A 75 -25.50 18.51 -32.41
N ALA A 76 -25.38 19.60 -33.17
CA ALA A 76 -24.32 19.78 -34.15
C ALA A 76 -22.92 19.82 -33.49
N LEU A 77 -22.75 20.63 -32.42
CA LEU A 77 -21.48 20.73 -31.69
C LEU A 77 -21.12 19.42 -30.98
N GLU A 78 -22.09 18.72 -30.41
CA GLU A 78 -21.88 17.41 -29.80
C GLU A 78 -21.42 16.37 -30.83
N ALA A 79 -22.03 16.37 -32.03
CA ALA A 79 -21.61 15.49 -33.12
C ALA A 79 -20.19 15.81 -33.59
N GLU A 80 -19.83 17.09 -33.70
CA GLU A 80 -18.47 17.53 -34.04
C GLU A 80 -17.45 17.06 -32.99
N LEU A 81 -17.75 17.25 -31.70
CA LEU A 81 -16.90 16.78 -30.62
C LEU A 81 -16.75 15.26 -30.64
N GLN A 82 -17.82 14.51 -30.88
CA GLN A 82 -17.76 13.04 -30.99
C GLN A 82 -16.92 12.58 -32.19
N ALA A 83 -17.00 13.29 -33.33
CA ALA A 83 -16.17 13.02 -34.50
C ALA A 83 -14.69 13.36 -34.25
N GLY A 84 -14.40 14.35 -33.42
CA GLY A 84 -13.05 14.75 -33.01
C GLY A 84 -12.39 13.82 -31.98
N ARG A 85 -13.10 12.82 -31.45
CA ARG A 85 -12.55 11.91 -30.43
C ARG A 85 -11.54 10.94 -31.05
N ASP A 86 -10.31 10.97 -30.54
CA ASP A 86 -9.33 9.95 -30.83
C ASP A 86 -9.61 8.70 -29.98
N ARG A 87 -10.33 7.75 -30.58
CA ARG A 87 -10.69 6.47 -29.92
C ARG A 87 -9.48 5.62 -29.55
N LEU A 88 -8.37 5.73 -30.31
CA LEU A 88 -7.16 4.98 -30.00
C LEU A 88 -6.47 5.57 -28.77
N LEU A 89 -6.48 6.91 -28.65
CA LEU A 89 -5.99 7.58 -27.45
C LEU A 89 -6.83 7.18 -26.23
N GLU A 90 -8.16 7.21 -26.34
CA GLU A 90 -9.06 6.80 -25.24
C GLU A 90 -8.83 5.34 -24.80
N TYR A 91 -8.69 4.43 -25.77
CA TYR A 91 -8.39 3.03 -25.50
C TYR A 91 -7.00 2.83 -24.88
N ASN A 92 -6.03 3.67 -25.23
CA ASN A 92 -4.71 3.65 -24.60
C ASN A 92 -4.75 4.26 -23.20
N SER A 93 -5.60 5.27 -22.95
CA SER A 93 -5.78 5.90 -21.65
C SER A 93 -6.36 4.95 -20.61
N CYS A 94 -7.34 4.13 -20.99
CA CYS A 94 -7.86 3.08 -20.12
C CYS A 94 -8.06 1.80 -20.92
N ARG A 95 -7.30 0.76 -20.55
CA ARG A 95 -7.47 -0.60 -21.08
C ARG A 95 -8.39 -1.35 -20.14
N PRO A 96 -9.70 -1.52 -20.44
CA PRO A 96 -10.68 -1.92 -19.44
C PRO A 96 -10.38 -3.27 -18.79
N VAL A 97 -9.89 -4.23 -19.58
CA VAL A 97 -9.53 -5.57 -19.08
C VAL A 97 -8.40 -5.50 -18.06
N VAL A 98 -7.28 -4.84 -18.41
CA VAL A 98 -6.12 -4.70 -17.51
C VAL A 98 -6.47 -3.84 -16.29
N ALA A 99 -7.25 -2.78 -16.48
CA ALA A 99 -7.70 -1.93 -15.38
C ALA A 99 -8.57 -2.72 -14.40
N GLN A 100 -9.48 -3.57 -14.91
CA GLN A 100 -10.35 -4.38 -14.08
C GLN A 100 -9.59 -5.47 -13.32
N GLU A 101 -8.57 -6.08 -13.93
CA GLU A 101 -7.66 -7.00 -13.23
C GLU A 101 -6.92 -6.30 -12.08
N ILE A 102 -6.45 -5.07 -12.30
CA ILE A 102 -5.80 -4.27 -11.24
C ILE A 102 -6.79 -3.93 -10.12
N VAL A 103 -8.00 -3.51 -10.47
CA VAL A 103 -9.05 -3.19 -9.49
C VAL A 103 -9.35 -4.42 -8.63
N GLN A 104 -9.58 -5.57 -9.25
CA GLN A 104 -9.86 -6.81 -8.53
C GLN A 104 -8.70 -7.22 -7.62
N ALA A 105 -7.45 -7.08 -8.09
CA ALA A 105 -6.28 -7.37 -7.26
C ALA A 105 -6.16 -6.43 -6.04
N LEU A 106 -6.55 -5.16 -6.19
CA LEU A 106 -6.59 -4.19 -5.08
C LEU A 106 -7.72 -4.48 -4.10
N GLU A 107 -8.90 -4.87 -4.60
CA GLU A 107 -10.03 -5.29 -3.74
C GLU A 107 -9.66 -6.54 -2.94
N GLU A 108 -9.08 -7.56 -3.58
CA GLU A 108 -8.60 -8.77 -2.91
C GLU A 108 -7.50 -8.47 -1.88
N TYR A 109 -6.63 -7.51 -2.16
CA TYR A 109 -5.62 -7.04 -1.21
C TYR A 109 -6.23 -6.33 0.00
N ASP A 110 -7.20 -5.43 -0.23
CA ASP A 110 -7.90 -4.71 0.84
C ASP A 110 -8.68 -5.69 1.74
N ASP A 111 -9.29 -6.75 1.18
CA ASP A 111 -10.04 -7.77 1.94
C ASP A 111 -9.15 -8.71 2.77
N ASN A 112 -7.93 -8.99 2.30
CA ASN A 112 -7.01 -9.96 2.93
C ASN A 112 -5.82 -9.28 3.65
N THR A 113 -5.93 -7.99 3.93
CA THR A 113 -4.85 -7.24 4.55
C THR A 113 -4.56 -7.70 5.99
N THR A 114 -3.28 -7.89 6.30
CA THR A 114 -2.82 -8.18 7.67
C THR A 114 -2.51 -6.92 8.47
N LEU A 115 -2.58 -5.74 7.82
CA LEU A 115 -2.20 -4.45 8.40
C LEU A 115 -2.97 -4.09 9.69
N PRO A 116 -4.31 -4.24 9.77
CA PRO A 116 -5.05 -3.88 10.98
C PRO A 116 -4.56 -4.68 12.18
N MET A 117 -4.39 -5.99 12.01
CA MET A 117 -3.91 -6.88 13.05
C MET A 117 -2.47 -6.55 13.45
N PHE A 118 -1.61 -6.28 12.46
CA PHE A 118 -0.22 -5.88 12.71
C PHE A 118 -0.14 -4.59 13.54
N MET A 119 -0.84 -3.53 13.11
CA MET A 119 -0.80 -2.23 13.79
C MET A 119 -1.37 -2.29 15.20
N LYS A 120 -2.49 -2.99 15.40
CA LYS A 120 -3.08 -3.18 16.74
C LYS A 120 -2.13 -3.93 17.69
N ARG A 121 -1.47 -4.98 17.19
CA ARG A 121 -0.45 -5.71 17.97
C ARG A 121 0.75 -4.85 18.30
N PHE A 122 1.22 -4.04 17.35
CA PHE A 122 2.30 -3.08 17.57
C PHE A 122 1.92 -2.08 18.67
N MET A 123 0.77 -1.41 18.55
CA MET A 123 0.28 -0.44 19.53
C MET A 123 0.14 -1.06 20.93
N ALA A 124 -0.48 -2.25 21.02
CA ALA A 124 -0.60 -2.98 22.28
C ALA A 124 0.77 -3.33 22.90
N SER A 125 1.76 -3.72 22.08
CA SER A 125 3.10 -4.09 22.56
C SER A 125 3.98 -2.90 22.97
N THR A 126 3.62 -1.70 22.52
CA THR A 126 4.40 -0.47 22.73
C THR A 126 3.72 0.51 23.66
N ASN A 127 2.59 0.12 24.27
CA ASN A 127 1.73 0.93 25.14
C ASN A 127 1.18 2.20 24.46
N ILE A 128 0.84 2.11 23.17
CA ILE A 128 0.04 3.14 22.50
C ILE A 128 -1.43 2.80 22.76
N ASP A 129 -2.22 3.77 23.22
CA ASP A 129 -3.63 3.56 23.49
C ASP A 129 -4.41 3.56 22.18
N PHE A 130 -5.33 2.62 22.02
CA PHE A 130 -6.19 2.56 20.86
C PHE A 130 -7.58 2.02 21.22
N ASP A 131 -8.62 2.67 20.70
CA ASP A 131 -10.02 2.31 20.97
C ASP A 131 -10.79 2.12 19.66
N GLU A 132 -11.28 0.89 19.45
CA GLU A 132 -12.04 0.51 18.27
C GLU A 132 -13.51 0.89 18.41
N GLN A 133 -13.99 1.67 17.47
CA GLN A 133 -15.36 2.15 17.43
C GLN A 133 -16.25 1.20 16.62
N SER A 134 -17.55 1.18 16.92
CA SER A 134 -18.52 0.29 16.26
C SER A 134 -18.70 0.55 14.76
N ASN A 135 -18.30 1.72 14.27
CA ASN A 135 -18.33 2.11 12.86
C ASN A 135 -17.04 1.75 12.11
N GLY A 136 -16.13 0.99 12.71
CA GLY A 136 -14.89 0.54 12.06
C GLY A 136 -13.73 1.53 12.13
N THR A 137 -13.89 2.69 12.77
CA THR A 137 -12.77 3.61 13.04
C THR A 137 -12.02 3.21 14.32
N VAL A 138 -10.78 3.66 14.45
CA VAL A 138 -9.92 3.44 15.62
C VAL A 138 -9.38 4.79 16.06
N ILE A 139 -9.56 5.12 17.34
CA ILE A 139 -8.98 6.31 17.94
C ILE A 139 -7.63 5.90 18.51
N ILE A 140 -6.55 6.51 18.04
CA ILE A 140 -5.16 6.20 18.46
C ILE A 140 -4.65 7.38 19.27
N LYS A 141 -4.16 7.13 20.48
CA LYS A 141 -3.63 8.17 21.37
C LYS A 141 -2.25 7.79 21.91
N PRO A 142 -1.28 8.72 21.89
CA PRO A 142 -0.02 8.49 22.57
C PRO A 142 -0.25 8.41 24.09
N THR A 143 0.65 7.73 24.79
CA THR A 143 0.65 7.63 26.26
C THR A 143 2.01 7.98 26.82
N ASP A 144 2.04 8.42 28.08
CA ASP A 144 3.30 8.68 28.81
C ASP A 144 4.15 7.40 29.00
N GLN A 145 3.55 6.22 28.85
CA GLN A 145 4.20 4.92 29.02
C GLN A 145 4.63 4.27 27.70
N MET A 146 4.53 5.00 26.58
CA MET A 146 4.98 4.53 25.29
C MET A 146 6.45 4.09 25.35
N GLN A 147 6.71 2.87 24.87
CA GLN A 147 8.04 2.26 24.92
C GLN A 147 8.92 2.64 23.72
N VAL A 148 8.38 3.40 22.78
CA VAL A 148 8.98 3.68 21.47
C VAL A 148 8.90 5.17 21.17
N GLN A 149 9.83 5.65 20.34
CA GLN A 149 9.95 7.06 19.96
C GLN A 149 10.13 7.20 18.44
N GLY A 150 9.85 8.39 17.92
CA GLY A 150 10.03 8.72 16.50
C GLY A 150 8.87 8.30 15.60
N LEU A 151 7.71 7.95 16.18
CA LEU A 151 6.50 7.69 15.42
C LEU A 151 5.86 8.99 14.96
N THR A 152 5.28 8.98 13.76
CA THR A 152 4.49 10.09 13.22
C THR A 152 3.08 10.06 13.81
N LEU A 153 2.97 10.35 15.10
CA LEU A 153 1.73 10.41 15.87
C LEU A 153 1.75 11.68 16.73
N ASP A 154 0.79 12.57 16.49
CA ASP A 154 0.67 13.83 17.23
C ASP A 154 0.21 13.60 18.68
N GLU A 155 0.49 14.56 19.57
CA GLU A 155 0.12 14.49 20.99
C GLU A 155 -1.39 14.37 21.21
N GLU A 156 -2.20 14.97 20.33
CA GLU A 156 -3.66 14.87 20.37
C GLU A 156 -4.18 13.50 19.90
N GLY A 157 -3.32 12.67 19.30
CA GLY A 157 -3.68 11.42 18.66
C GLY A 157 -4.31 11.61 17.28
N MET A 158 -4.91 10.54 16.74
CA MET A 158 -5.63 10.57 15.48
C MET A 158 -6.87 9.66 15.51
N THR A 159 -7.87 9.98 14.71
CA THR A 159 -8.91 9.01 14.33
C THR A 159 -8.53 8.40 13.00
N ALA A 160 -8.53 7.08 12.93
CA ALA A 160 -8.05 6.33 11.78
C ALA A 160 -9.06 5.26 11.35
N THR A 161 -8.93 4.76 10.13
CA THR A 161 -9.61 3.56 9.64
C THR A 161 -8.67 2.76 8.76
N PHE A 162 -8.82 1.44 8.77
CA PHE A 162 -8.12 0.54 7.85
C PHE A 162 -8.98 0.17 6.64
N TYR A 163 -10.22 0.65 6.58
CA TYR A 163 -11.19 0.29 5.56
C TYR A 163 -11.49 1.48 4.64
N ARG A 164 -11.36 1.24 3.33
CA ARG A 164 -11.49 2.27 2.29
C ARG A 164 -12.90 2.86 2.21
N ASP A 165 -13.92 2.02 2.36
CA ASP A 165 -15.34 2.43 2.38
C ASP A 165 -15.61 3.42 3.52
N GLN A 166 -15.07 3.18 4.71
CA GLN A 166 -15.19 4.09 5.84
C GLN A 166 -14.45 5.39 5.60
N ALA A 167 -13.24 5.34 5.02
CA ALA A 167 -12.46 6.53 4.68
C ALA A 167 -13.15 7.44 3.65
N GLN A 168 -13.91 6.85 2.71
CA GLN A 168 -14.67 7.62 1.71
C GLN A 168 -15.86 8.37 2.33
N ILE A 169 -16.40 7.87 3.44
CA ILE A 169 -17.54 8.48 4.14
C ILE A 169 -17.06 9.48 5.21
N ARG A 170 -15.91 9.19 5.85
CA ARG A 170 -15.37 9.91 7.01
C ARG A 170 -14.09 10.64 6.66
N GLU A 171 -14.22 11.86 6.16
CA GLU A 171 -13.06 12.73 5.86
C GLU A 171 -12.24 13.09 7.11
N ASP A 172 -12.83 12.99 8.30
CA ASP A 172 -12.16 13.21 9.58
C ASP A 172 -11.28 12.04 10.03
N ALA A 173 -11.43 10.85 9.42
CA ALA A 173 -10.63 9.67 9.73
C ALA A 173 -9.50 9.48 8.72
N GLN A 174 -8.27 9.29 9.21
CA GLN A 174 -7.13 8.99 8.35
C GLN A 174 -7.18 7.54 7.85
N TYR A 175 -7.01 7.34 6.55
CA TYR A 175 -6.96 6.01 5.94
C TYR A 175 -5.55 5.40 6.10
N LEU A 176 -5.40 4.43 7.01
CA LEU A 176 -4.14 3.77 7.28
C LEU A 176 -3.86 2.67 6.26
N THR A 177 -2.98 2.98 5.31
CA THR A 177 -2.35 2.02 4.38
C THR A 177 -0.90 1.78 4.76
N LEU A 178 -0.20 0.89 4.05
CA LEU A 178 1.25 0.71 4.23
C LEU A 178 2.06 1.98 3.92
N GLU A 179 1.51 2.88 3.12
CA GLU A 179 2.14 4.14 2.68
C GLU A 179 1.77 5.32 3.61
N HIS A 180 0.92 5.10 4.62
CA HIS A 180 0.55 6.15 5.54
C HIS A 180 1.77 6.54 6.42
N PRO A 181 2.07 7.83 6.64
CA PRO A 181 3.25 8.26 7.40
C PRO A 181 3.40 7.60 8.77
N PHE A 182 2.29 7.43 9.50
CA PHE A 182 2.30 6.69 10.77
C PHE A 182 2.75 5.23 10.59
N THR A 183 2.22 4.52 9.59
CA THR A 183 2.61 3.14 9.30
C THR A 183 4.05 3.04 8.81
N GLU A 184 4.49 3.95 7.95
CA GLU A 184 5.90 4.03 7.53
C GLU A 184 6.83 4.25 8.72
N SER A 185 6.47 5.15 9.66
CA SER A 185 7.27 5.42 10.86
C SER A 185 7.35 4.20 11.79
N VAL A 186 6.26 3.41 11.89
CA VAL A 186 6.25 2.14 12.62
C VAL A 186 7.18 1.12 11.95
N MET A 187 7.09 0.99 10.62
CA MET A 187 7.96 0.08 9.88
C MET A 187 9.43 0.50 9.96
N GLU A 188 9.73 1.78 9.87
CA GLU A 188 11.08 2.31 10.04
C GLU A 188 11.62 2.05 11.45
N MET A 189 10.80 2.32 12.47
CA MET A 189 11.15 2.05 13.86
C MET A 189 11.50 0.58 14.09
N ILE A 190 10.69 -0.36 13.57
CA ILE A 190 10.97 -1.79 13.68
C ILE A 190 12.26 -2.18 12.97
N ASN A 191 12.53 -1.61 11.78
CA ASN A 191 13.71 -1.94 10.99
C ASN A 191 15.02 -1.30 11.50
N THR A 192 14.94 -0.29 12.37
CA THR A 192 16.11 0.50 12.79
C THR A 192 16.40 0.43 14.28
N GLN A 193 15.38 0.20 15.11
CA GLN A 193 15.53 0.14 16.57
C GLN A 193 15.59 -1.30 17.06
N GLY A 194 16.31 -1.52 18.16
CA GLY A 194 16.46 -2.84 18.77
C GLY A 194 15.26 -3.30 19.62
N PHE A 195 14.11 -2.62 19.55
CA PHE A 195 12.94 -3.02 20.34
C PHE A 195 12.43 -4.37 19.86
N GLY A 196 12.41 -5.37 20.74
CA GLY A 196 12.00 -6.74 20.40
C GLY A 196 13.06 -7.60 19.71
N SER A 197 14.29 -7.09 19.48
CA SER A 197 15.36 -7.86 18.83
C SER A 197 16.01 -8.90 19.76
N THR A 198 15.82 -8.79 21.08
CA THR A 198 16.37 -9.75 22.04
C THR A 198 15.30 -10.23 23.00
N ASN A 199 15.23 -11.54 23.22
CA ASN A 199 14.29 -12.12 24.17
C ASN A 199 14.86 -13.37 24.85
N VAL A 200 14.48 -13.58 26.11
CA VAL A 200 14.70 -14.84 26.82
C VAL A 200 13.33 -15.32 27.31
N ALA A 201 12.96 -16.53 26.91
CA ALA A 201 11.64 -17.08 27.20
C ALA A 201 11.76 -18.48 27.81
N VAL A 202 10.73 -18.86 28.57
CA VAL A 202 10.55 -20.22 29.04
C VAL A 202 9.74 -20.98 28.01
N LEU A 203 10.26 -22.11 27.55
CA LEU A 203 9.56 -23.03 26.64
C LEU A 203 9.04 -24.22 27.44
N LYS A 204 7.71 -24.31 27.58
CA LYS A 204 7.07 -25.47 28.21
C LYS A 204 6.98 -26.62 27.21
N SER A 205 7.74 -27.69 27.43
CA SER A 205 7.74 -28.85 26.54
C SER A 205 8.03 -30.16 27.27
N ALA A 206 7.23 -31.19 26.97
CA ALA A 206 7.49 -32.56 27.40
C ALA A 206 8.43 -33.31 26.44
N ALA A 207 8.61 -32.80 25.22
CA ALA A 207 9.39 -33.47 24.17
C ALA A 207 10.90 -33.17 24.24
N LEU A 208 11.29 -32.11 24.95
CA LEU A 208 12.67 -31.67 25.08
C LEU A 208 13.20 -31.88 26.51
N PRO A 209 14.51 -32.16 26.69
CA PRO A 209 15.08 -32.33 28.02
C PRO A 209 14.94 -31.07 28.87
N GLN A 210 14.49 -31.23 30.12
CA GLN A 210 14.38 -30.11 31.06
C GLN A 210 15.74 -29.45 31.31
N GLY A 211 15.77 -28.12 31.35
CA GLY A 211 16.98 -27.33 31.56
C GLY A 211 17.86 -27.17 30.32
N SER A 212 17.47 -27.76 29.19
CA SER A 212 18.13 -27.54 27.91
C SER A 212 17.79 -26.16 27.33
N VAL A 213 18.64 -25.70 26.42
CA VAL A 213 18.48 -24.40 25.75
C VAL A 213 18.27 -24.59 24.25
N LEU A 214 17.35 -23.82 23.68
CA LEU A 214 17.29 -23.56 22.25
C LEU A 214 17.71 -22.12 21.97
N LEU A 215 18.42 -21.92 20.86
CA LEU A 215 18.77 -20.60 20.36
C LEU A 215 18.10 -20.40 19.01
N GLU A 216 17.20 -19.43 18.91
CA GLU A 216 16.64 -18.97 17.66
C GLU A 216 17.27 -17.64 17.27
N VAL A 217 17.80 -17.55 16.05
CA VAL A 217 18.37 -16.32 15.50
C VAL A 217 17.73 -16.07 14.14
N TRP A 218 17.28 -14.84 13.94
CA TRP A 218 16.79 -14.34 12.67
C TRP A 218 17.87 -13.44 12.07
N PHE A 219 18.28 -13.74 10.84
CA PHE A 219 19.22 -12.93 10.08
C PHE A 219 18.47 -12.25 8.94
N LYS A 220 18.64 -10.94 8.81
CA LYS A 220 18.19 -10.20 7.65
C LYS A 220 19.19 -10.37 6.52
N VAL A 221 18.68 -10.67 5.33
CA VAL A 221 19.46 -10.69 4.09
C VAL A 221 19.37 -9.29 3.50
N ASP A 222 20.52 -8.60 3.37
CA ASP A 222 20.54 -7.22 2.93
C ASP A 222 21.71 -6.93 1.98
N VAL A 223 21.55 -5.87 1.20
CA VAL A 223 22.53 -5.35 0.25
C VAL A 223 22.56 -3.83 0.33
N ILE A 224 23.77 -3.27 0.47
CA ILE A 224 23.94 -1.81 0.48
C ILE A 224 23.77 -1.30 -0.95
N ALA A 225 22.60 -0.74 -1.24
CA ALA A 225 22.24 -0.24 -2.56
C ALA A 225 21.29 0.97 -2.51
N PRO A 226 21.31 1.85 -3.52
CA PRO A 226 20.31 2.91 -3.64
C PRO A 226 18.88 2.37 -3.69
N LYS A 227 17.94 3.01 -2.96
CA LYS A 227 16.51 2.65 -2.92
C LYS A 227 15.89 2.54 -4.32
N ALA A 228 16.34 3.36 -5.27
CA ALA A 228 15.86 3.37 -6.66
C ALA A 228 16.06 2.04 -7.40
N LEU A 229 17.00 1.19 -6.98
CA LEU A 229 17.22 -0.13 -7.60
C LEU A 229 16.27 -1.20 -7.07
N ASN A 230 15.68 -0.99 -5.89
CA ASN A 230 14.76 -1.91 -5.22
C ASN A 230 15.26 -3.38 -5.21
N LEU A 231 16.55 -3.60 -4.94
CA LEU A 231 17.15 -4.93 -4.95
C LEU A 231 16.51 -5.92 -3.95
N PRO A 232 16.07 -5.51 -2.74
CA PRO A 232 15.41 -6.41 -1.81
C PRO A 232 14.17 -7.12 -2.38
N SER A 233 13.46 -6.49 -3.33
CA SER A 233 12.30 -7.10 -4.01
C SER A 233 12.65 -8.30 -4.89
N SER A 234 13.93 -8.49 -5.22
CA SER A 234 14.41 -9.62 -6.02
C SER A 234 14.96 -10.76 -5.17
N LEU A 235 15.08 -10.59 -3.85
CA LEU A 235 15.56 -11.64 -2.95
C LEU A 235 14.51 -12.75 -2.83
N PRO A 236 14.91 -14.03 -2.85
CA PRO A 236 13.98 -15.14 -2.66
C PRO A 236 13.39 -15.16 -1.24
N GLN A 237 14.15 -14.67 -0.26
CA GLN A 237 13.72 -14.54 1.13
C GLN A 237 14.46 -13.37 1.79
N GLN A 238 13.75 -12.58 2.60
CA GLN A 238 14.32 -11.41 3.30
C GLN A 238 14.94 -11.78 4.66
N LEU A 239 14.47 -12.86 5.28
CA LEU A 239 14.91 -13.30 6.60
C LEU A 239 15.31 -14.77 6.58
N VAL A 240 16.46 -15.11 7.15
CA VAL A 240 16.90 -16.48 7.41
C VAL A 240 16.75 -16.78 8.88
N ARG A 241 15.88 -17.73 9.20
CA ARG A 241 15.73 -18.23 10.56
C ARG A 241 16.64 -19.42 10.79
N VAL A 242 17.38 -19.39 11.90
CA VAL A 242 18.18 -20.51 12.38
C VAL A 242 17.78 -20.86 13.81
N LEU A 243 17.28 -22.07 14.02
CA LEU A 243 16.90 -22.62 15.32
C LEU A 243 17.84 -23.77 15.68
N LEU A 244 18.69 -23.57 16.69
CA LEU A 244 19.65 -24.56 17.16
C LEU A 244 19.30 -25.10 18.54
N SER A 245 19.50 -26.40 18.74
CA SER A 245 19.53 -26.99 20.08
C SER A 245 20.86 -26.70 20.80
N GLU A 246 20.90 -26.93 22.11
CA GLU A 246 22.12 -26.84 22.93
C GLU A 246 23.30 -27.66 22.35
N LYS A 247 23.01 -28.80 21.71
CA LYS A 247 24.00 -29.67 21.07
C LYS A 247 24.41 -29.22 19.65
N GLY A 248 23.79 -28.18 19.10
CA GLY A 248 24.08 -27.65 17.77
C GLY A 248 23.32 -28.35 16.64
N GLN A 249 22.31 -29.17 16.95
CA GLN A 249 21.41 -29.69 15.91
C GLN A 249 20.53 -28.55 15.39
N ASP A 250 20.48 -28.41 14.06
CA ASP A 250 19.57 -27.50 13.36
C ASP A 250 18.15 -28.08 13.31
N LEU A 251 17.20 -27.30 13.82
CA LEU A 251 15.78 -27.61 13.92
C LEU A 251 14.92 -26.63 13.10
N SER A 252 15.53 -25.72 12.33
CA SER A 252 14.85 -24.62 11.62
C SER A 252 13.74 -25.10 10.71
N GLN A 253 14.00 -26.16 9.93
CA GLN A 253 13.05 -26.77 9.00
C GLN A 253 12.07 -27.74 9.68
N LYS A 254 12.36 -28.18 10.90
CA LYS A 254 11.56 -29.18 11.63
C LYS A 254 10.49 -28.55 12.49
N ILE A 255 10.74 -27.34 13.01
CA ILE A 255 9.89 -26.68 13.99
C ILE A 255 9.64 -25.25 13.53
N ALA A 256 8.46 -24.96 12.98
CA ALA A 256 8.07 -23.61 12.60
C ALA A 256 7.91 -22.68 13.83
N PRO A 257 8.09 -21.35 13.69
CA PRO A 257 7.96 -20.41 14.82
C PRO A 257 6.57 -20.45 15.47
N GLU A 258 5.52 -20.62 14.66
CA GLU A 258 4.12 -20.66 15.09
C GLU A 258 3.83 -21.82 16.04
N ILE A 259 4.58 -22.92 15.92
CA ILE A 259 4.44 -24.09 16.79
C ILE A 259 4.97 -23.78 18.19
N LEU A 260 6.01 -22.94 18.30
CA LEU A 260 6.63 -22.59 19.57
C LEU A 260 5.85 -21.52 20.33
N LYS A 261 5.31 -20.52 19.61
CA LYS A 261 4.66 -19.32 20.19
C LYS A 261 3.69 -19.61 21.37
N PRO A 262 2.75 -20.58 21.29
CA PRO A 262 1.80 -20.83 22.38
C PRO A 262 2.43 -21.37 23.67
N TYR A 263 3.63 -21.96 23.59
CA TYR A 263 4.34 -22.58 24.71
C TYR A 263 5.44 -21.69 25.28
N LEU A 264 5.61 -20.49 24.73
CA LEU A 264 6.55 -19.49 25.21
C LEU A 264 5.91 -18.66 26.32
N HIS A 265 6.59 -18.60 27.45
CA HIS A 265 6.18 -17.81 28.60
C HIS A 265 7.23 -16.76 28.93
N HIS A 266 6.75 -15.60 29.38
CA HIS A 266 7.58 -14.52 29.85
C HIS A 266 8.44 -14.97 31.03
N LEU A 267 9.70 -14.54 31.02
CA LEU A 267 10.64 -14.70 32.12
C LEU A 267 11.04 -13.31 32.61
N ASP A 268 11.06 -13.12 33.93
CA ASP A 268 11.40 -11.83 34.52
C ASP A 268 12.86 -11.45 34.22
N GLY A 269 13.13 -10.13 34.19
CA GLY A 269 14.43 -9.61 33.78
C GLY A 269 15.63 -10.11 34.60
N ASN A 270 15.44 -10.40 35.90
CA ASN A 270 16.52 -10.93 36.73
C ASN A 270 16.85 -12.37 36.36
N SER A 271 15.82 -13.20 36.20
CA SER A 271 15.97 -14.59 35.74
C SER A 271 16.57 -14.67 34.34
N CYS A 272 16.16 -13.78 33.41
CA CYS A 272 16.76 -13.69 32.08
C CYS A 272 18.27 -13.47 32.13
N ARG A 273 18.74 -12.52 32.95
CA ARG A 273 20.17 -12.23 33.13
C ARG A 273 20.92 -13.43 33.71
N GLN A 274 20.32 -14.16 34.64
CA GLN A 274 20.93 -15.36 35.21
C GLN A 274 21.07 -16.47 34.17
N VAL A 275 20.05 -16.71 33.35
CA VAL A 275 20.08 -17.70 32.26
C VAL A 275 21.20 -17.37 31.28
N VAL A 276 21.24 -16.13 30.78
CA VAL A 276 22.27 -15.69 29.82
C VAL A 276 23.67 -15.83 30.42
N LYS A 277 23.85 -15.45 31.68
CA LYS A 277 25.14 -15.59 32.38
C LYS A 277 25.55 -17.05 32.54
N ALA A 278 24.62 -17.93 32.91
CA ALA A 278 24.91 -19.36 33.13
C ALA A 278 25.17 -20.13 31.84
N ARG A 279 24.61 -19.68 30.71
CA ARG A 279 24.66 -20.38 29.42
C ARG A 279 25.46 -19.62 28.35
N ARG A 280 26.26 -18.63 28.76
CA ARG A 280 26.99 -17.71 27.87
C ARG A 280 27.80 -18.45 26.80
N ASP A 281 28.66 -19.37 27.19
CA ASP A 281 29.55 -20.08 26.27
C ASP A 281 28.77 -20.90 25.23
N VAL A 282 27.64 -21.48 25.65
CA VAL A 282 26.73 -22.21 24.74
C VAL A 282 26.06 -21.25 23.77
N ILE A 283 25.55 -20.11 24.25
CA ILE A 283 24.89 -19.11 23.40
C ILE A 283 25.87 -18.55 22.37
N GLU A 284 27.08 -18.19 22.79
CA GLU A 284 28.12 -17.67 21.88
C GLU A 284 28.51 -18.71 20.82
N ALA A 285 28.76 -19.97 21.22
CA ALA A 285 29.08 -21.05 20.28
C ALA A 285 27.94 -21.32 19.28
N ARG A 286 26.68 -21.32 19.75
CA ARG A 286 25.51 -21.53 18.89
C ARG A 286 25.23 -20.33 17.98
N TYR A 287 25.47 -19.12 18.44
CA TYR A 287 25.36 -17.93 17.60
C TYR A 287 26.36 -17.98 16.44
N THR A 288 27.63 -18.30 16.71
CA THR A 288 28.64 -18.47 15.63
C THR A 288 28.22 -19.55 14.64
N GLN A 289 27.72 -20.70 15.13
CA GLN A 289 27.21 -21.75 14.26
C GLN A 289 26.01 -21.27 13.41
N ALA A 290 25.08 -20.54 14.01
CA ALA A 290 23.90 -20.02 13.32
C ALA A 290 24.26 -19.03 12.22
N LEU A 291 25.24 -18.16 12.47
CA LEU A 291 25.76 -17.22 11.48
C LEU A 291 26.39 -17.93 10.28
N GLU A 292 27.16 -18.99 10.51
CA GLU A 292 27.76 -19.78 9.42
C GLU A 292 26.70 -20.53 8.59
N LEU A 293 25.66 -21.06 9.23
CA LEU A 293 24.52 -21.66 8.51
C LEU A 293 23.77 -20.62 7.65
N ALA A 294 23.55 -19.42 8.18
CA ALA A 294 22.90 -18.35 7.41
C ALA A 294 23.77 -17.89 6.23
N LYS A 295 25.09 -17.75 6.41
CA LYS A 295 26.02 -17.41 5.33
C LYS A 295 26.09 -18.50 4.26
N ALA A 296 25.92 -19.77 4.61
CA ALA A 296 25.95 -20.86 3.64
C ALA A 296 24.83 -20.77 2.60
N ALA A 297 23.70 -20.11 2.91
CA ALA A 297 22.59 -19.88 1.98
C ALA A 297 22.83 -18.70 1.01
N LEU A 298 23.75 -17.78 1.33
CA LEU A 298 23.96 -16.56 0.54
C LEU A 298 24.32 -16.79 -0.94
N PRO A 299 25.17 -17.76 -1.32
CA PRO A 299 25.51 -17.97 -2.73
C PRO A 299 24.28 -18.33 -3.58
N GLU A 300 23.39 -19.16 -3.05
CA GLU A 300 22.15 -19.53 -3.72
C GLU A 300 21.21 -18.33 -3.84
N PHE A 301 21.00 -17.59 -2.75
CA PHE A 301 20.15 -16.40 -2.76
C PHE A 301 20.63 -15.33 -3.73
N LYS A 302 21.95 -15.14 -3.80
CA LYS A 302 22.59 -14.22 -4.74
C LYS A 302 22.31 -14.62 -6.19
N GLN A 303 22.43 -15.91 -6.53
CA GLN A 303 22.14 -16.38 -7.88
C GLN A 303 20.66 -16.18 -8.23
N GLN A 304 19.76 -16.60 -7.35
CA GLN A 304 18.31 -16.44 -7.57
C GLN A 304 17.92 -14.96 -7.71
N ALA A 305 18.46 -14.09 -6.87
CA ALA A 305 18.18 -12.66 -6.93
C ALA A 305 18.69 -12.01 -8.22
N LYS A 306 19.88 -12.41 -8.70
CA LYS A 306 20.40 -11.97 -9.99
C LYS A 306 19.53 -12.42 -11.15
N ASP A 307 19.04 -13.65 -11.12
CA ASP A 307 18.18 -14.19 -12.18
C ASP A 307 16.82 -13.47 -12.22
N VAL A 308 16.19 -13.24 -11.05
CA VAL A 308 14.93 -12.50 -10.95
C VAL A 308 15.11 -11.05 -11.42
N TYR A 309 16.14 -10.37 -10.92
CA TYR A 309 16.42 -8.98 -11.27
C TYR A 309 16.75 -8.80 -12.75
N SER A 310 17.60 -9.69 -13.29
CA SER A 310 17.99 -9.66 -14.70
C SER A 310 16.78 -9.84 -15.62
N LYS A 311 15.94 -10.86 -15.37
CA LYS A 311 14.75 -11.15 -16.18
C LYS A 311 13.77 -9.98 -16.21
N LYS A 312 13.50 -9.36 -15.05
CA LYS A 312 12.59 -8.21 -14.93
C LYS A 312 13.04 -7.06 -15.83
N TRP A 313 14.31 -6.67 -15.73
CA TRP A 313 14.82 -5.55 -16.52
C TRP A 313 15.01 -5.90 -17.99
N GLN A 314 15.41 -7.14 -18.30
CA GLN A 314 15.57 -7.57 -19.69
C GLN A 314 14.24 -7.50 -20.44
N TYR A 315 13.15 -7.93 -19.80
CA TYR A 315 11.81 -7.82 -20.37
C TYR A 315 11.44 -6.36 -20.72
N GLU A 316 11.66 -5.41 -19.82
CA GLU A 316 11.36 -4.00 -20.09
C GLU A 316 12.29 -3.37 -21.14
N ILE A 317 13.58 -3.75 -21.15
CA ILE A 317 14.54 -3.33 -22.17
C ILE A 317 14.11 -3.82 -23.55
N ASP A 318 13.76 -5.10 -23.67
CA ASP A 318 13.32 -5.71 -24.93
C ASP A 318 12.01 -5.08 -25.41
N ARG A 319 11.07 -4.85 -24.49
CA ARG A 319 9.79 -4.18 -24.77
C ARG A 319 10.00 -2.76 -25.29
N LEU A 320 10.80 -1.93 -24.62
CA LEU A 320 11.06 -0.55 -25.06
C LEU A 320 11.85 -0.52 -26.37
N SER A 321 12.82 -1.42 -26.54
CA SER A 321 13.61 -1.53 -27.77
C SER A 321 12.74 -1.91 -28.96
N TYR A 322 11.79 -2.84 -28.77
CA TYR A 322 10.80 -3.20 -29.78
C TYR A 322 9.88 -2.03 -30.12
N LEU A 323 9.30 -1.37 -29.11
CA LEU A 323 8.39 -0.23 -29.34
C LEU A 323 9.09 0.93 -30.05
N LYS A 324 10.37 1.17 -29.78
CA LYS A 324 11.16 2.22 -30.44
C LYS A 324 11.26 2.05 -31.95
N GLN A 325 11.21 0.81 -32.45
CA GLN A 325 11.23 0.55 -33.91
C GLN A 325 10.02 1.17 -34.63
N PHE A 326 8.92 1.38 -33.91
CA PHE A 326 7.65 1.87 -34.47
C PHE A 326 7.20 3.22 -33.88
N ASN A 327 7.75 3.63 -32.74
CA ASN A 327 7.35 4.85 -32.03
C ASN A 327 8.56 5.80 -31.80
N PRO A 328 8.65 6.92 -32.54
CA PRO A 328 9.76 7.86 -32.41
C PRO A 328 9.78 8.63 -31.09
N SER A 329 8.71 8.59 -30.28
CA SER A 329 8.65 9.23 -28.98
C SER A 329 9.53 8.56 -27.92
N ILE A 330 9.96 7.30 -28.14
CA ILE A 330 10.81 6.57 -27.20
C ILE A 330 12.27 6.95 -27.42
N ARG A 331 12.89 7.51 -26.38
CA ARG A 331 14.27 8.03 -26.47
C ARG A 331 15.28 6.91 -26.20
N GLU A 332 16.44 6.98 -26.85
CA GLU A 332 17.55 6.05 -26.58
C GLU A 332 18.02 6.11 -25.12
N ASP A 333 17.98 7.31 -24.53
CA ASP A 333 18.39 7.54 -23.14
C ASP A 333 17.54 6.74 -22.15
N GLU A 334 16.26 6.45 -22.47
CA GLU A 334 15.38 5.67 -21.61
C GLU A 334 15.83 4.20 -21.57
N ILE A 335 16.18 3.63 -22.71
CA ILE A 335 16.70 2.26 -22.83
C ILE A 335 18.08 2.16 -22.16
N THR A 336 18.97 3.11 -22.46
CA THR A 336 20.31 3.19 -21.87
C THR A 336 20.23 3.30 -20.34
N ARG A 337 19.27 4.05 -19.82
CA ARG A 337 19.02 4.14 -18.37
C ARG A 337 18.63 2.78 -17.78
N LEU A 338 17.73 2.03 -18.42
CA LEU A 338 17.34 0.70 -17.93
C LEU A 338 18.52 -0.29 -17.94
N GLN A 339 19.31 -0.29 -19.01
CA GLN A 339 20.53 -1.10 -19.10
C GLN A 339 21.55 -0.75 -18.00
N LYS A 340 21.70 0.55 -17.70
CA LYS A 340 22.55 1.01 -16.60
C LYS A 340 22.04 0.50 -15.25
N LEU A 341 20.74 0.64 -14.96
CA LEU A 341 20.13 0.14 -13.72
C LEU A 341 20.29 -1.37 -13.58
N GLN A 342 20.05 -2.14 -14.65
CA GLN A 342 20.24 -3.58 -14.67
C GLN A 342 21.69 -3.95 -14.32
N LYS A 343 22.67 -3.33 -15.01
CA LYS A 343 24.09 -3.61 -14.77
C LYS A 343 24.53 -3.23 -13.34
N GLU A 344 24.10 -2.06 -12.87
CA GLU A 344 24.40 -1.57 -11.52
C GLU A 344 23.82 -2.49 -10.45
N GLY A 345 22.54 -2.85 -10.56
CA GLY A 345 21.89 -3.75 -9.60
C GLY A 345 22.51 -5.15 -9.59
N LEU A 346 22.86 -5.71 -10.75
CA LEU A 346 23.55 -7.00 -10.82
C LEU A 346 24.92 -6.97 -10.15
N SER A 347 25.66 -5.86 -10.27
CA SER A 347 26.95 -5.70 -9.59
C SER A 347 26.78 -5.54 -8.08
N LEU A 348 25.74 -4.84 -7.60
CA LEU A 348 25.53 -4.63 -6.17
C LEU A 348 25.02 -5.88 -5.46
N LEU A 349 24.24 -6.72 -6.15
CA LEU A 349 23.86 -8.04 -5.65
C LEU A 349 25.07 -8.95 -5.36
N ASP A 350 26.27 -8.61 -5.84
CA ASP A 350 27.48 -9.32 -5.42
C ASP A 350 27.83 -9.12 -3.95
N GLY A 351 27.44 -7.98 -3.36
CA GLY A 351 27.66 -7.60 -1.97
C GLY A 351 26.54 -8.03 -1.01
N LEU A 352 25.74 -9.04 -1.37
CA LEU A 352 24.71 -9.59 -0.50
C LEU A 352 25.33 -10.09 0.81
N SER A 353 24.71 -9.73 1.93
CA SER A 353 25.21 -10.05 3.27
C SER A 353 24.06 -10.45 4.19
N VAL A 354 24.41 -11.07 5.32
CA VAL A 354 23.47 -11.35 6.41
C VAL A 354 23.84 -10.54 7.65
N THR A 355 22.85 -9.89 8.25
CA THR A 355 22.98 -9.18 9.53
C THR A 355 22.04 -9.79 10.56
N PRO A 356 22.43 -9.89 11.84
CA PRO A 356 21.52 -10.38 12.88
C PRO A 356 20.39 -9.35 13.09
N GLU A 357 19.15 -9.83 13.02
CA GLU A 357 17.93 -9.03 13.21
C GLU A 357 17.35 -9.26 14.61
N ALA A 358 17.21 -10.53 15.00
CA ALA A 358 16.67 -10.89 16.30
C ALA A 358 17.30 -12.19 16.85
N ILE A 359 17.37 -12.30 18.17
CA ILE A 359 17.87 -13.46 18.90
C ILE A 359 16.94 -13.78 20.08
N GLN A 360 16.52 -15.03 20.16
CA GLN A 360 15.69 -15.56 21.23
C GLN A 360 16.34 -16.77 21.88
N VAL A 361 16.55 -16.70 23.19
CA VAL A 361 17.04 -17.80 24.02
C VAL A 361 15.84 -18.45 24.69
N MET A 362 15.63 -19.75 24.48
CA MET A 362 14.52 -20.48 25.06
C MET A 362 15.03 -21.52 26.06
N VAL A 363 14.58 -21.44 27.31
CA VAL A 363 14.92 -22.42 28.34
C VAL A 363 13.78 -23.42 28.49
N VAL A 364 14.07 -24.69 28.29
CA VAL A 364 13.07 -25.75 28.36
C VAL A 364 12.73 -26.07 29.80
N VAL A 365 11.44 -26.01 30.13
CA VAL A 365 10.90 -26.49 31.41
C VAL A 365 9.81 -27.53 31.16
N LYS A 366 9.57 -28.39 32.15
CA LYS A 366 8.41 -29.27 32.13
C LYS A 366 7.12 -28.43 32.16
N PRO A 367 6.06 -28.87 31.46
CA PRO A 367 4.81 -28.12 31.32
C PRO A 367 4.17 -27.73 32.66
#